data_AF-A0A699XEL3-F1
#
_entry.id   AF-A0A699XEL3-F1
#
_cell.length_a   1.000
_cell.length_b   1.000
_cell.length_c   1.000
_cell.angle_alpha   90.00
_cell.angle_beta   90.00
_cell.angle_gamma   90.00
#
_symmetry.space_group_name_H-M   'P 1'
#
loop_
_entity.id
_entity.type
_entity.pdbx_description
1 polymer ?
#
loop_
_entity_poly.entity_id
_entity_poly.type
_entity_poly.pdbx_seq_one_letter_code
_entity_poly.pdbx_strand_id
1 'polypeptide(L)'
;KGGKEEIALILAKHEKSGDCDPKKKKKPTCGVRRCKEILTFSNTSSCKSCQIKFCLKHRFQSDHDCKSKTMPAVAAAAARVGGG
;
A
#
# COMPACT_ATOMS: atom_id res chain seq x y z
N LYS A 1 13.62 -38.52 9.76
CA LYS A 1 14.94 -37.87 9.50
C LYS A 1 14.94 -37.52 8.01
N GLY A 2 14.58 -36.29 7.61
CA GLY A 2 14.34 -36.01 6.18
C GLY A 2 14.05 -34.55 5.79
N GLY A 3 13.81 -33.63 6.73
CA GLY A 3 13.47 -32.25 6.35
C GLY A 3 14.64 -31.37 5.90
N LYS A 4 15.90 -31.71 6.24
CA LYS A 4 17.04 -30.79 6.01
C LYS A 4 17.43 -30.68 4.53
N GLU A 5 17.37 -31.79 3.79
CA GLU A 5 17.74 -31.84 2.37
C GLU A 5 16.66 -31.17 1.51
N GLU A 6 15.38 -31.35 1.86
CA GLU A 6 14.26 -30.67 1.21
C GLU A 6 14.32 -29.16 1.44
N ILE A 7 14.58 -28.72 2.67
CA ILE A 7 14.76 -27.29 2.99
C ILE A 7 15.93 -26.69 2.21
N ALA A 8 17.05 -27.41 2.09
CA ALA A 8 18.20 -26.98 1.31
C ALA A 8 17.87 -26.84 -0.19
N LEU A 9 17.09 -27.78 -0.74
CA LEU A 9 16.65 -27.73 -2.14
C LEU A 9 15.70 -26.54 -2.39
N ILE A 10 14.79 -26.26 -1.46
CA ILE A 10 13.88 -25.11 -1.52
C ILE A 10 14.67 -23.80 -1.45
N LEU A 11 15.68 -23.71 -0.57
CA LEU A 11 16.54 -22.54 -0.46
C LEU A 11 17.35 -22.30 -1.74
N ALA A 12 17.98 -23.33 -2.30
CA ALA A 12 18.76 -23.22 -3.53
C ALA A 12 17.90 -22.75 -4.73
N LYS A 13 16.65 -23.22 -4.81
CA LYS A 13 15.69 -22.75 -5.82
C LYS A 13 15.32 -21.27 -5.63
N HIS A 14 15.16 -20.84 -4.38
CA HIS A 14 14.86 -19.45 -4.03
C HIS A 14 16.02 -18.50 -4.34
N GLU A 15 17.27 -18.89 -4.04
CA GLU A 15 18.45 -18.09 -4.39
C GLU A 15 18.59 -17.92 -5.91
N LYS A 16 18.22 -18.95 -6.68
CA LYS A 16 18.28 -18.92 -8.14
C LYS A 16 17.17 -18.10 -8.79
N SER A 17 16.01 -17.94 -8.16
CA SER A 17 14.88 -17.20 -8.76
C SER A 17 15.07 -15.69 -8.74
N GLY A 18 15.94 -15.15 -7.88
CA GLY A 18 16.27 -13.71 -7.84
C GLY A 18 15.12 -12.79 -7.40
N ASP A 19 13.95 -13.36 -7.07
CA ASP A 19 12.76 -12.64 -6.62
C ASP A 19 12.94 -12.04 -5.21
N CYS A 20 13.87 -12.62 -4.44
CA CYS A 20 14.23 -12.12 -3.13
C CYS A 20 15.43 -11.18 -3.23
N ASP A 21 15.17 -9.89 -3.04
CA ASP A 21 16.21 -8.87 -2.82
C ASP A 21 16.54 -8.78 -1.31
N PRO A 22 17.54 -9.50 -0.78
CA PRO A 22 17.91 -9.43 0.65
C PRO A 22 18.39 -8.03 1.07
N LYS A 23 18.73 -7.17 0.11
CA LYS A 23 19.11 -5.76 0.33
C LYS A 23 17.88 -4.85 0.54
N LYS A 24 16.69 -5.23 0.06
CA LYS A 24 15.47 -4.42 0.14
C LYS A 24 14.59 -4.85 1.33
N LYS A 25 15.14 -4.82 2.54
CA LYS A 25 14.39 -5.09 3.79
C LYS A 25 13.50 -3.93 4.25
N LYS A 26 13.12 -3.01 3.34
CA LYS A 26 12.27 -1.87 3.68
C LYS A 26 10.84 -2.35 3.79
N LYS A 27 10.47 -2.75 5.01
CA LYS A 27 9.10 -3.12 5.32
C LYS A 27 8.22 -1.87 5.19
N PRO A 28 7.07 -1.95 4.51
CA PRO A 28 6.18 -0.80 4.42
C PRO A 28 5.72 -0.41 5.83
N THR A 29 5.56 0.90 6.08
CA THR A 29 5.10 1.44 7.36
C THR A 29 3.82 2.22 7.17
N CYS A 30 3.03 2.32 8.23
CA CYS A 30 1.78 3.08 8.21
C CYS A 30 1.99 4.52 7.69
N GLY A 31 1.11 4.99 6.80
CA GLY A 31 1.19 6.32 6.20
C GLY A 31 0.86 7.49 7.16
N VAL A 32 0.42 7.22 8.39
CA VAL A 32 0.10 8.28 9.38
C VAL A 32 1.38 8.89 9.92
N ARG A 33 1.49 10.22 9.88
CA ARG A 33 2.60 10.94 10.52
C ARG A 33 2.56 10.65 12.03
N ARG A 34 3.61 9.99 12.54
CA ARG A 34 3.81 9.48 13.91
C ARG A 34 3.45 8.00 14.14
N CYS A 35 2.82 7.31 13.20
CA CYS A 35 2.65 5.86 13.32
C CYS A 35 3.84 5.13 12.69
N LYS A 36 4.60 4.39 13.51
CA LYS A 36 5.74 3.57 13.05
C LYS A 36 5.38 2.08 12.92
N GLU A 37 4.08 1.77 12.85
CA GLU A 37 3.61 0.40 12.74
C GLU A 37 4.01 -0.20 11.38
N ILE A 38 4.63 -1.38 11.43
CA ILE A 38 5.10 -2.09 10.25
C ILE A 38 3.92 -2.79 9.60
N LEU A 39 3.66 -2.48 8.34
CA LEU A 39 2.64 -3.08 7.52
C LEU A 39 3.10 -4.47 7.07
N THR A 40 2.50 -5.49 7.68
CA THR A 40 2.61 -6.88 7.24
C THR A 40 1.38 -7.26 6.42
N PHE A 41 1.41 -8.42 5.76
CA PHE A 41 0.26 -8.92 5.00
C PHE A 41 -1.06 -8.87 5.79
N SER A 42 -1.02 -9.21 7.08
CA SER A 42 -2.21 -9.25 7.94
C SER A 42 -2.60 -7.90 8.56
N ASN A 43 -1.66 -6.96 8.73
CA ASN A 43 -1.91 -5.65 9.36
C ASN A 43 -1.97 -4.51 8.33
N THR A 44 -2.16 -4.81 7.04
CA THR A 44 -2.21 -3.78 6.00
C THR A 44 -3.64 -3.53 5.56
N SER A 45 -4.07 -2.28 5.58
CA SER A 45 -5.33 -1.84 4.98
C SER A 45 -5.08 -0.69 4.01
N SER A 46 -5.62 -0.77 2.80
CA SER A 46 -5.55 0.30 1.79
C SER A 46 -6.79 1.19 1.87
N CYS A 47 -6.58 2.50 2.05
CA CYS A 47 -7.69 3.44 2.04
C CYS A 47 -8.20 3.64 0.60
N LYS A 48 -9.52 3.52 0.40
CA LYS A 48 -10.14 3.65 -0.93
C LYS A 48 -10.08 5.08 -1.50
N SER A 49 -10.04 6.09 -0.63
CA SER A 49 -10.11 7.50 -1.02
C SER A 49 -8.75 8.09 -1.40
N CYS A 50 -7.69 7.75 -0.65
CA CYS A 50 -6.34 8.27 -0.87
C CYS A 50 -5.35 7.23 -1.43
N GLN A 51 -5.74 5.95 -1.46
CA GLN A 51 -4.93 4.81 -1.94
C GLN A 51 -3.61 4.62 -1.17
N ILE A 52 -3.54 5.12 0.06
CA ILE A 52 -2.40 4.95 0.95
C ILE A 52 -2.65 3.72 1.86
N LYS A 53 -1.57 3.00 2.20
CA LYS A 53 -1.61 1.85 3.11
C LYS A 53 -1.45 2.31 4.57
N PHE A 54 -2.34 1.82 5.42
CA PHE A 54 -2.40 2.12 6.85
C PHE A 54 -2.51 0.83 7.65
N CYS A 55 -2.11 0.89 8.93
CA CYS A 55 -2.32 -0.21 9.85
C CYS A 55 -3.81 -0.32 10.22
N LEU A 56 -4.20 -1.43 10.84
CA LEU A 56 -5.60 -1.67 11.22
C LEU A 56 -6.16 -0.60 12.17
N LYS A 57 -5.30 0.03 12.98
CA LYS A 57 -5.66 1.13 13.89
C LYS A 57 -5.99 2.42 13.16
N HIS A 58 -5.43 2.64 11.98
CA HIS A 58 -5.59 3.89 11.21
C HIS A 58 -6.27 3.67 9.85
N ARG A 59 -7.03 2.58 9.72
CA ARG A 59 -7.70 2.23 8.45
C ARG A 59 -8.87 3.17 8.13
N PHE A 60 -9.47 3.79 9.15
CA PHE A 60 -10.61 4.67 8.96
C PHE A 60 -10.16 6.08 8.60
N GLN A 61 -10.99 6.77 7.83
CA GLN A 61 -10.72 8.12 7.34
C GLN A 61 -10.58 9.15 8.47
N SER A 62 -11.18 8.89 9.64
CA SER A 62 -11.06 9.74 10.83
C SER A 62 -9.69 9.63 11.51
N ASP A 63 -8.99 8.52 11.33
CA ASP A 63 -7.72 8.20 11.99
C ASP A 63 -6.49 8.62 11.19
N HIS A 64 -6.69 9.17 9.99
CA HIS A 64 -5.63 9.70 9.15
C HIS A 64 -6.10 10.96 8.42
N ASP A 65 -5.15 11.82 8.03
CA ASP A 65 -5.45 12.98 7.19
C ASP A 65 -5.79 12.49 5.76
N CYS A 66 -7.03 12.05 5.57
CA CYS A 66 -7.49 11.44 4.34
C CYS A 66 -7.68 12.50 3.25
N LYS A 67 -6.60 12.80 2.51
CA LYS A 67 -6.71 13.56 1.27
C LYS A 67 -7.27 12.66 0.17
N SER A 68 -8.58 12.76 -0.07
CA SER A 68 -9.19 12.17 -1.25
C SER A 68 -8.44 12.69 -2.47
N LYS A 69 -7.92 11.78 -3.29
CA LYS A 69 -7.47 12.15 -4.64
C LYS A 69 -8.74 12.37 -5.45
N THR A 70 -9.45 13.47 -5.18
CA THR A 70 -10.46 13.96 -6.10
C THR A 70 -9.70 14.29 -7.36
N MET A 71 -9.70 13.38 -8.33
CA MET A 71 -9.39 13.73 -9.72
C MET A 71 -10.18 15.01 -9.98
N PRO A 72 -9.55 16.12 -10.41
CA PRO A 72 -10.30 17.32 -10.69
C PRO A 72 -11.35 16.90 -11.71
N ALA A 73 -12.62 16.87 -11.28
CA ALA A 73 -13.73 16.80 -12.18
C ALA A 73 -13.52 18.00 -13.07
N VAL A 74 -13.18 17.74 -14.33
CA VAL A 74 -13.11 18.76 -15.36
C VAL A 74 -14.40 19.54 -15.25
N ALA A 75 -14.32 20.72 -14.63
CA ALA A 75 -15.36 21.70 -14.62
C ALA A 75 -15.43 22.21 -16.06
N ALA A 76 -16.10 21.45 -16.92
CA ALA A 76 -16.61 21.97 -18.17
C ALA A 76 -17.75 22.92 -17.78
N ALA A 77 -17.35 24.16 -17.55
CA ALA A 77 -18.22 25.27 -17.21
C ALA A 77 -19.38 25.36 -18.21
N ALA A 78 -20.59 25.35 -17.67
CA ALA A 78 -21.77 25.80 -18.37
C ALA A 78 -21.60 27.29 -18.72
N ALA A 79 -21.38 27.61 -20.00
CA ALA A 79 -21.57 28.94 -20.55
C ALA A 79 -22.77 28.89 -21.52
N ARG A 80 -23.97 29.01 -20.95
CA ARG A 80 -25.19 29.38 -21.67
C ARG A 80 -25.19 30.91 -21.84
N VAL A 81 -24.84 31.37 -23.04
CA VAL A 81 -25.11 32.73 -23.52
C VAL A 81 -26.39 32.61 -24.37
N GLY A 82 -27.56 33.15 -23.97
CA GLY A 82 -28.06 34.50 -24.29
C GLY A 82 -28.14 34.69 -25.82
N GLY A 83 -29.26 34.91 -26.51
CA GLY A 83 -30.53 35.61 -26.24
C GLY A 83 -30.87 36.39 -27.53
N GLY A 84 -32.14 36.43 -27.96
CA GLY A 84 -32.62 37.20 -29.12
C GLY A 84 -33.42 36.38 -30.12
#